data_AF-A0A964LJJ4-F1
#
_entry.id   AF-A0A964LJJ4-F1
#
_cell.length_a   1.000
_cell.length_b   1.000
_cell.length_c   1.000
_cell.angle_alpha   90.00
_cell.angle_beta   90.00
_cell.angle_gamma   90.00
#
_symmetry.space_group_name_H-M   'P 1'
#
loop_
_entity.id
_entity.type
_entity.pdbx_description
1 polymer ?
#
loop_
_entity_poly.entity_id
_entity_poly.type
_entity_poly.pdbx_seq_one_letter_code
_entity_poly.pdbx_strand_id
1 'polypeptide(L)'
;MTAARRWLISPAMITVRVRNRRSEMRSGRRSGLVGSSMAISRVGSGPGSRGPDQVKESYRGHPVKGERAAILALSRPPRATSPATAVHRPNPEASMRPFQLLTALALLPWAASPLVAQKFIPQSALIAMVEIHKASLLKYIDAAPDSMLGFRPTKGVRNFAEQIEHTAAGDAFIAHSAITGSQKVPAFGDSAVYLHSKPALRAFGVAAMDHTIQMLRGVSDAAMTEEIVQFGKKLPRYRALMELLDHFPWTLGQTVPYLRMNGVTPPEYTPF
;
A
#
# COMPACT_ATOMS: atom_id res chain seq x y z
N MET A 1 49.71 -12.43 22.45
CA MET A 1 48.33 -12.48 22.99
C MET A 1 48.24 -11.37 24.03
N THR A 2 47.45 -10.34 23.78
CA THR A 2 47.56 -9.08 24.54
C THR A 2 46.15 -8.61 24.93
N ALA A 3 45.89 -8.50 26.23
CA ALA A 3 44.55 -8.24 26.75
C ALA A 3 44.22 -6.73 26.73
N ALA A 4 43.09 -6.37 26.10
CA ALA A 4 42.54 -5.02 26.14
C ALA A 4 41.47 -4.90 27.24
N ARG A 5 41.57 -3.86 28.07
CA ARG A 5 40.73 -3.66 29.26
C ARG A 5 39.37 -3.07 28.91
N ARG A 6 38.32 -3.58 29.57
CA ARG A 6 36.94 -3.11 29.46
C ARG A 6 36.69 -2.01 30.49
N TRP A 7 36.33 -0.80 30.05
CA TRP A 7 35.87 0.28 30.93
C TRP A 7 34.34 0.35 30.89
N LEU A 8 33.72 0.28 32.07
CA LEU A 8 32.29 0.50 32.29
C LEU A 8 32.11 1.92 32.83
N ILE A 9 31.23 2.71 32.22
CA ILE A 9 30.80 4.00 32.74
C ILE A 9 29.27 3.99 32.79
N SER A 10 28.70 4.15 33.98
CA SER A 10 27.26 4.34 34.18
C SER A 10 26.97 5.83 34.39
N PRO A 11 25.89 6.40 33.79
CA PRO A 11 25.31 7.66 34.23
C PRO A 11 24.15 7.41 35.21
N ALA A 12 24.02 8.29 36.21
CA ALA A 12 23.04 8.19 37.29
C ALA A 12 21.62 8.64 36.88
N MET A 13 20.62 8.21 37.66
CA MET A 13 19.25 8.73 37.57
C MET A 13 19.19 10.22 37.93
N ILE A 14 18.49 11.01 37.11
CA ILE A 14 18.09 12.38 37.45
C ILE A 14 16.57 12.46 37.42
N THR A 15 15.94 12.51 38.59
CA THR A 15 14.49 12.73 38.73
C THR A 15 14.13 14.20 38.51
N VAL A 16 13.39 14.49 37.43
CA VAL A 16 12.84 15.82 37.17
C VAL A 16 11.50 16.00 37.88
N ARG A 17 11.43 16.96 38.80
CA ARG A 17 10.24 17.25 39.62
C ARG A 17 9.35 18.30 38.94
N VAL A 18 8.33 17.86 38.20
CA VAL A 18 7.39 18.76 37.51
C VAL A 18 6.55 19.56 38.52
N ARG A 19 6.68 20.89 38.51
CA ARG A 19 5.94 21.81 39.41
C ARG A 19 4.75 22.41 38.65
N ASN A 20 3.58 21.80 38.80
CA ASN A 20 2.35 22.25 38.17
C ASN A 20 1.90 23.61 38.76
N ARG A 21 1.68 24.62 37.92
CA ARG A 21 1.19 25.95 38.33
C ARG A 21 -0.10 26.26 37.55
N ARG A 22 -1.25 26.07 38.20
CA ARG A 22 -2.55 26.50 37.65
C ARG A 22 -2.60 28.03 37.57
N SER A 23 -3.12 28.56 36.47
CA SER A 23 -3.57 29.95 36.37
C SER A 23 -5.07 30.01 36.65
N GLU A 24 -5.49 30.95 37.48
CA GLU A 24 -6.91 31.24 37.72
C GLU A 24 -7.41 32.23 36.66
N MET A 25 -8.47 31.86 35.94
CA MET A 25 -9.22 32.83 35.14
C MET A 25 -10.20 33.58 36.03
N ARG A 26 -10.09 34.91 36.07
CA ARG A 26 -11.02 35.79 36.78
C ARG A 26 -11.85 36.59 35.77
N SER A 27 -13.17 36.55 35.93
CA SER A 27 -14.14 37.14 35.01
C SER A 27 -14.18 38.67 35.10
N GLY A 28 -14.37 39.33 33.95
CA GLY A 28 -14.60 40.77 33.84
C GLY A 28 -15.67 41.07 32.79
N ARG A 29 -16.74 41.77 33.16
CA ARG A 29 -17.92 42.06 32.33
C ARG A 29 -18.16 43.57 32.30
N ARG A 30 -18.31 44.18 31.11
CA ARG A 30 -18.90 45.50 30.76
C ARG A 30 -18.79 45.63 29.22
N SER A 31 -19.78 45.87 28.34
CA SER A 31 -21.07 46.62 28.32
C SER A 31 -20.96 48.03 27.71
N GLY A 32 -21.64 48.29 26.59
CA GLY A 32 -21.84 49.61 25.92
C GLY A 32 -21.35 49.62 24.45
N LEU A 33 -22.22 49.77 23.44
CA LEU A 33 -22.72 51.03 22.83
C LEU A 33 -21.65 51.69 21.92
N VAL A 34 -21.85 52.14 20.67
CA VAL A 34 -22.99 52.36 19.73
C VAL A 34 -22.42 52.06 18.31
N GLY A 35 -23.04 51.38 17.34
CA GLY A 35 -24.20 51.80 16.54
C GLY A 35 -23.84 52.81 15.44
N SER A 36 -23.76 52.38 14.17
CA SER A 36 -24.03 53.26 13.01
C SER A 36 -24.38 52.44 11.76
N SER A 37 -25.14 53.06 10.86
CA SER A 37 -25.84 52.45 9.71
C SER A 37 -25.15 52.79 8.37
N MET A 38 -25.34 52.01 7.29
CA MET A 38 -26.16 52.40 6.11
C MET A 38 -26.00 51.47 4.88
N ALA A 39 -27.06 51.42 4.06
CA ALA A 39 -27.16 51.12 2.60
C ALA A 39 -26.43 49.87 2.03
N ILE A 40 -27.11 48.82 1.53
CA ILE A 40 -27.96 48.75 0.31
C ILE A 40 -27.16 48.90 -1.01
N SER A 41 -27.06 47.80 -1.75
CA SER A 41 -27.43 47.77 -3.18
C SER A 41 -27.74 46.33 -3.65
N ARG A 42 -28.85 46.18 -4.38
CA ARG A 42 -29.18 44.99 -5.19
C ARG A 42 -28.73 45.23 -6.64
N VAL A 43 -28.85 44.17 -7.45
CA VAL A 43 -28.77 44.05 -8.94
C VAL A 43 -27.61 43.11 -9.32
N GLY A 44 -27.77 42.10 -10.17
CA GLY A 44 -28.95 41.71 -10.96
C GLY A 44 -28.97 40.23 -11.34
N SER A 45 -29.92 39.82 -12.16
CA SER A 45 -30.29 38.41 -12.39
C SER A 45 -30.24 37.98 -13.87
N GLY A 46 -29.52 36.88 -14.14
CA GLY A 46 -29.67 36.01 -15.33
C GLY A 46 -28.80 36.34 -16.55
N PRO A 47 -28.73 35.44 -17.57
CA PRO A 47 -29.29 34.08 -17.64
C PRO A 47 -28.24 32.96 -17.82
N GLY A 48 -28.69 31.71 -17.74
CA GLY A 48 -27.84 30.52 -17.56
C GLY A 48 -26.91 30.08 -18.70
N SER A 49 -25.96 29.23 -18.33
CA SER A 49 -25.15 28.39 -19.20
C SER A 49 -25.45 26.90 -18.93
N ARG A 50 -25.15 26.06 -19.93
CA ARG A 50 -25.74 24.71 -20.09
C ARG A 50 -24.98 23.65 -19.28
N GLY A 51 -25.65 22.50 -19.05
CA GLY A 51 -25.05 21.32 -18.41
C GLY A 51 -23.94 20.68 -19.25
N PRO A 52 -23.21 19.70 -18.67
CA PRO A 52 -22.01 19.14 -19.29
C PRO A 52 -22.33 18.24 -20.49
N ASP A 53 -21.71 18.52 -21.63
CA ASP A 53 -21.72 17.63 -22.79
C ASP A 53 -21.04 16.29 -22.48
N GLN A 54 -21.70 15.19 -22.83
CA GLN A 54 -21.15 13.84 -22.68
C GLN A 54 -20.16 13.53 -23.81
N VAL A 55 -18.86 13.52 -23.49
CA VAL A 55 -17.86 12.91 -24.37
C VAL A 55 -17.98 11.39 -24.28
N LYS A 56 -18.53 10.77 -25.33
CA LYS A 56 -18.57 9.30 -25.49
C LYS A 56 -17.35 8.84 -26.29
N GLU A 57 -16.26 8.54 -25.61
CA GLU A 57 -15.07 7.93 -26.22
C GLU A 57 -15.33 6.42 -26.44
N SER A 58 -15.38 5.98 -27.70
CA SER A 58 -15.65 4.58 -28.04
C SER A 58 -14.38 3.80 -28.36
N TYR A 59 -13.89 3.00 -27.40
CA TYR A 59 -12.76 2.10 -27.63
C TYR A 59 -13.14 0.96 -28.60
N ARG A 60 -12.51 0.92 -29.78
CA ARG A 60 -12.51 -0.27 -30.67
C ARG A 60 -11.18 -1.01 -30.53
N GLY A 61 -11.24 -2.29 -30.17
CA GLY A 61 -10.05 -3.15 -30.12
C GLY A 61 -9.58 -3.62 -31.50
N HIS A 62 -8.27 -3.74 -31.68
CA HIS A 62 -7.65 -4.41 -32.83
C HIS A 62 -7.18 -5.83 -32.46
N PRO A 63 -7.35 -6.85 -33.33
CA PRO A 63 -6.87 -8.19 -33.07
C PRO A 63 -5.40 -8.37 -33.47
N VAL A 64 -4.63 -9.12 -32.67
CA VAL A 64 -3.24 -9.49 -32.98
C VAL A 64 -3.22 -10.76 -33.83
N LYS A 65 -2.49 -10.75 -34.95
CA LYS A 65 -2.23 -11.94 -35.78
C LYS A 65 -1.09 -12.76 -35.19
N GLY A 66 -1.21 -14.09 -35.20
CA GLY A 66 -0.10 -15.00 -34.93
C GLY A 66 0.71 -15.32 -36.18
N GLU A 67 2.02 -15.50 -36.02
CA GLU A 67 2.91 -15.98 -37.07
C GLU A 67 3.18 -17.49 -36.96
N ARG A 68 3.40 -18.12 -38.11
CA ARG A 68 3.90 -19.49 -38.23
C ARG A 68 5.35 -19.43 -38.72
N ALA A 69 6.21 -20.28 -38.17
CA ALA A 69 7.48 -20.63 -38.79
C ALA A 69 7.53 -22.15 -39.06
N ALA A 70 8.04 -22.53 -40.22
CA ALA A 70 8.21 -23.93 -40.64
C ALA A 70 9.68 -24.15 -41.05
N ILE A 71 10.24 -25.34 -40.77
CA ILE A 71 11.59 -25.73 -41.22
C ILE A 71 11.59 -27.17 -41.77
N LEU A 72 12.46 -27.39 -42.75
CA LEU A 72 12.65 -28.55 -43.63
C LEU A 72 14.08 -29.13 -43.41
N ALA A 73 14.52 -30.31 -43.86
CA ALA A 73 13.91 -31.33 -44.73
C ALA A 73 14.66 -32.69 -44.62
N LEU A 74 13.97 -33.81 -44.93
CA LEU A 74 14.56 -35.04 -45.54
C LEU A 74 15.56 -35.85 -44.64
N SER A 75 15.89 -37.15 -44.82
CA SER A 75 15.79 -38.11 -45.94
C SER A 75 15.61 -39.58 -45.46
N ARG A 76 15.21 -40.49 -46.37
CA ARG A 76 15.34 -41.99 -46.29
C ARG A 76 16.43 -42.47 -47.31
N PRO A 77 16.65 -43.76 -47.69
CA PRO A 77 16.22 -45.12 -47.26
C PRO A 77 17.46 -46.09 -47.17
N PRO A 78 17.51 -47.42 -47.56
CA PRO A 78 16.52 -48.52 -47.77
C PRO A 78 16.90 -49.97 -47.26
N ARG A 79 15.92 -50.92 -47.33
CA ARG A 79 16.03 -52.41 -47.59
C ARG A 79 16.74 -53.34 -46.54
N ALA A 80 16.52 -54.67 -46.44
CA ALA A 80 15.71 -55.66 -47.20
C ALA A 80 15.30 -56.94 -46.39
N THR A 81 14.23 -57.62 -46.84
CA THR A 81 13.92 -59.10 -46.90
C THR A 81 14.36 -60.13 -45.82
N SER A 82 13.34 -60.80 -45.20
CA SER A 82 13.01 -62.26 -45.08
C SER A 82 14.09 -63.39 -45.01
N PRO A 83 13.71 -64.67 -44.71
CA PRO A 83 12.96 -65.24 -43.57
C PRO A 83 13.66 -66.49 -42.94
N ALA A 84 13.17 -67.02 -41.80
CA ALA A 84 13.54 -68.38 -41.34
C ALA A 84 12.48 -69.03 -40.42
N THR A 85 12.42 -70.37 -40.39
CA THR A 85 11.34 -71.20 -39.82
C THR A 85 11.76 -72.07 -38.62
N ALA A 86 10.74 -72.62 -37.91
CA ALA A 86 10.82 -73.69 -36.91
C ALA A 86 11.43 -73.28 -35.52
N VAL A 87 11.15 -73.96 -34.40
CA VAL A 87 10.63 -75.32 -34.16
C VAL A 87 9.52 -75.33 -33.08
N HIS A 88 8.53 -76.22 -33.26
CA HIS A 88 7.48 -76.54 -32.28
C HIS A 88 8.00 -77.42 -31.13
N ARG A 89 7.70 -77.03 -29.88
CA ARG A 89 7.62 -77.94 -28.73
C ARG A 89 6.44 -77.53 -27.83
N PRO A 90 5.50 -78.42 -27.53
CA PRO A 90 4.55 -78.21 -26.45
C PRO A 90 5.14 -78.75 -25.14
N ASN A 91 4.79 -78.14 -24.03
CA ASN A 91 4.45 -78.91 -22.84
C ASN A 91 3.41 -78.13 -22.01
N PRO A 92 2.51 -78.83 -21.31
CA PRO A 92 1.43 -78.21 -20.56
C PRO A 92 1.95 -77.67 -19.22
N GLU A 93 1.17 -76.77 -18.64
CA GLU A 93 0.87 -76.66 -17.20
C GLU A 93 -0.03 -75.42 -17.05
N ALA A 94 -1.35 -75.62 -16.97
CA ALA A 94 -2.33 -74.56 -16.87
C ALA A 94 -2.38 -73.97 -15.45
N SER A 95 -1.34 -73.24 -15.07
CA SER A 95 -1.29 -72.47 -13.82
C SER A 95 -2.03 -71.14 -13.99
N MET A 96 -3.27 -71.08 -13.49
CA MET A 96 -4.16 -69.93 -13.64
C MET A 96 -3.63 -68.65 -12.97
N ARG A 97 -3.23 -67.63 -13.74
CA ARG A 97 -3.24 -66.20 -13.29
C ARG A 97 -3.46 -65.18 -14.45
N PRO A 98 -4.68 -65.01 -14.98
CA PRO A 98 -4.96 -64.02 -16.03
C PRO A 98 -5.54 -62.68 -15.53
N PHE A 99 -5.31 -62.26 -14.27
CA PHE A 99 -5.83 -60.99 -13.73
C PHE A 99 -4.91 -60.31 -12.70
N GLN A 100 -3.77 -59.75 -13.14
CA GLN A 100 -2.95 -58.85 -12.30
C GLN A 100 -2.39 -57.60 -13.03
N LEU A 101 -2.89 -57.26 -14.22
CA LEU A 101 -2.29 -56.20 -15.07
C LEU A 101 -3.27 -55.12 -15.62
N LEU A 102 -4.52 -55.06 -15.15
CA LEU A 102 -5.52 -54.08 -15.66
C LEU A 102 -6.36 -53.39 -14.56
N THR A 103 -5.81 -53.19 -13.36
CA THR A 103 -6.49 -52.43 -12.28
C THR A 103 -5.52 -51.50 -11.53
N ALA A 104 -4.92 -50.55 -12.26
CA ALA A 104 -4.13 -49.44 -11.69
C ALA A 104 -4.31 -48.11 -12.46
N LEU A 105 -5.40 -47.97 -13.22
CA LEU A 105 -5.72 -46.76 -14.00
C LEU A 105 -7.15 -46.26 -13.74
N ALA A 106 -7.62 -46.41 -12.50
CA ALA A 106 -8.88 -45.85 -12.05
C ALA A 106 -8.73 -45.34 -10.61
N LEU A 107 -9.30 -44.16 -10.34
CA LEU A 107 -9.50 -43.58 -9.00
C LEU A 107 -8.26 -43.04 -8.25
N LEU A 108 -7.52 -42.11 -8.88
CA LEU A 108 -7.17 -40.87 -8.18
C LEU A 108 -7.85 -39.66 -8.86
N PRO A 109 -9.09 -39.29 -8.46
CA PRO A 109 -9.41 -37.89 -8.39
C PRO A 109 -8.55 -37.30 -7.27
N TRP A 110 -7.28 -36.99 -7.57
CA TRP A 110 -6.45 -36.21 -6.66
C TRP A 110 -7.24 -34.95 -6.34
N ALA A 111 -7.55 -34.75 -5.07
CA ALA A 111 -8.47 -33.71 -4.65
C ALA A 111 -7.98 -32.35 -5.16
N ALA A 112 -8.63 -31.86 -6.21
CA ALA A 112 -8.67 -30.44 -6.50
C ALA A 112 -9.49 -29.82 -5.37
N SER A 113 -8.84 -29.58 -4.23
CA SER A 113 -9.38 -28.75 -3.16
C SER A 113 -9.95 -27.52 -3.82
N PRO A 114 -11.25 -27.18 -3.63
CA PRO A 114 -11.81 -26.00 -4.25
C PRO A 114 -10.94 -24.83 -3.80
N LEU A 115 -10.31 -24.16 -4.77
CA LEU A 115 -9.48 -23.00 -4.50
C LEU A 115 -10.41 -21.97 -3.86
N VAL A 116 -10.36 -21.87 -2.53
CA VAL A 116 -11.26 -20.99 -1.78
C VAL A 116 -10.90 -19.58 -2.19
N ALA A 117 -11.72 -18.99 -3.05
CA ALA A 117 -11.49 -17.65 -3.57
C ALA A 117 -11.25 -16.71 -2.40
N GLN A 118 -10.09 -16.05 -2.36
CA GLN A 118 -9.77 -15.09 -1.32
C GLN A 118 -10.83 -13.99 -1.34
N LYS A 119 -11.64 -13.94 -0.27
CA LYS A 119 -12.76 -13.00 -0.12
C LYS A 119 -12.31 -11.57 0.24
N PHE A 120 -11.01 -11.33 0.28
CA PHE A 120 -10.36 -10.10 0.72
C PHE A 120 -9.11 -9.81 -0.13
N ILE A 121 -8.62 -8.59 -0.07
CA ILE A 121 -7.41 -8.15 -0.80
C ILE A 121 -6.19 -8.87 -0.20
N PRO A 122 -5.41 -9.64 -0.99
CA PRO A 122 -4.26 -10.36 -0.48
C PRO A 122 -3.17 -9.40 0.03
N GLN A 123 -2.38 -9.87 1.00
CA GLN A 123 -1.25 -9.13 1.59
C GLN A 123 -0.33 -8.51 0.53
N SER A 124 -0.01 -9.26 -0.53
CA SER A 124 0.85 -8.83 -1.63
C SER A 124 0.30 -7.64 -2.43
N ALA A 125 -1.01 -7.55 -2.61
CA ALA A 125 -1.64 -6.42 -3.29
C ALA A 125 -1.61 -5.14 -2.43
N LEU A 126 -1.79 -5.26 -1.11
CA LEU A 126 -1.59 -4.12 -0.20
C LEU A 126 -0.14 -3.64 -0.20
N ILE A 127 0.85 -4.56 -0.21
CA ILE A 127 2.27 -4.20 -0.32
C ILE A 127 2.53 -3.44 -1.64
N ALA A 128 2.04 -3.95 -2.77
CA ALA A 128 2.22 -3.29 -4.07
C ALA A 128 1.62 -1.87 -4.08
N MET A 129 0.42 -1.69 -3.51
CA MET A 129 -0.18 -0.36 -3.35
C MET A 129 0.65 0.57 -2.47
N VAL A 130 1.20 0.09 -1.34
CA VAL A 130 2.02 0.92 -0.45
C VAL A 130 3.37 1.28 -1.08
N GLU A 131 3.96 0.44 -1.94
CA GLU A 131 5.15 0.81 -2.73
C GLU A 131 4.81 1.93 -3.74
N ILE A 132 3.64 1.90 -4.39
CA ILE A 132 3.14 3.00 -5.24
C ILE A 132 2.87 4.27 -4.42
N HIS A 133 2.31 4.13 -3.21
CA HIS A 133 2.12 5.25 -2.28
C HIS A 133 3.46 5.87 -1.89
N LYS A 134 4.46 5.05 -1.53
CA LYS A 134 5.83 5.50 -1.21
C LYS A 134 6.46 6.26 -2.38
N ALA A 135 6.37 5.72 -3.59
CA ALA A 135 6.87 6.40 -4.79
C ALA A 135 6.15 7.74 -5.03
N SER A 136 4.82 7.77 -4.86
CA SER A 136 4.00 8.98 -4.98
C SER A 136 4.37 10.05 -3.95
N LEU A 137 4.53 9.66 -2.67
CA LEU A 137 4.97 10.53 -1.58
C LEU A 137 6.31 11.20 -1.92
N LEU A 138 7.28 10.42 -2.38
CA LEU A 138 8.61 10.92 -2.71
C LEU A 138 8.57 11.88 -3.91
N LYS A 139 7.79 11.60 -4.96
CA LYS A 139 7.57 12.53 -6.07
C LYS A 139 7.03 13.89 -5.58
N TYR A 140 6.11 13.89 -4.63
CA TYR A 140 5.50 15.11 -4.08
C TYR A 140 6.49 15.91 -3.21
N ILE A 141 7.30 15.24 -2.38
CA ILE A 141 8.39 15.88 -1.64
C ILE A 141 9.42 16.45 -2.62
N ASP A 142 9.86 15.65 -3.60
CA ASP A 142 10.91 16.00 -4.55
C ASP A 142 10.49 17.18 -5.45
N ALA A 143 9.20 17.33 -5.78
CA ALA A 143 8.65 18.48 -6.53
C ALA A 143 8.54 19.79 -5.72
N ALA A 144 8.37 19.72 -4.40
CA ALA A 144 8.19 20.92 -3.57
C ALA A 144 9.52 21.68 -3.34
N PRO A 145 9.61 23.00 -3.58
CA PRO A 145 10.77 23.79 -3.18
C PRO A 145 10.87 23.91 -1.65
N ASP A 146 12.09 23.99 -1.11
CA ASP A 146 12.34 24.07 0.33
C ASP A 146 11.61 25.24 1.02
N SER A 147 11.38 26.35 0.28
CA SER A 147 10.61 27.51 0.76
C SER A 147 9.15 27.19 1.11
N MET A 148 8.54 26.15 0.53
CA MET A 148 7.13 25.82 0.78
C MET A 148 6.91 24.78 1.89
N LEU A 149 7.96 24.23 2.53
CA LEU A 149 7.81 23.25 3.62
C LEU A 149 6.91 23.79 4.74
N GLY A 150 7.09 25.06 5.10
CA GLY A 150 6.28 25.77 6.09
C GLY A 150 4.96 26.37 5.57
N PHE A 151 4.65 26.26 4.27
CA PHE A 151 3.46 26.88 3.67
C PHE A 151 2.16 26.20 4.13
N ARG A 152 1.13 27.01 4.38
CA ARG A 152 -0.23 26.60 4.76
C ARG A 152 -1.24 27.32 3.86
N PRO A 153 -2.17 26.63 3.18
CA PRO A 153 -3.18 27.28 2.32
C PRO A 153 -4.10 28.24 3.09
N THR A 154 -4.41 27.93 4.35
CA THR A 154 -5.23 28.77 5.22
C THR A 154 -4.96 28.46 6.70
N LYS A 155 -5.46 29.32 7.59
CA LYS A 155 -5.34 29.17 9.04
C LYS A 155 -6.03 27.89 9.52
N GLY A 156 -5.35 27.12 10.38
CA GLY A 156 -5.88 25.88 10.98
C GLY A 156 -5.65 24.60 10.18
N VAL A 157 -5.19 24.70 8.93
CA VAL A 157 -4.73 23.56 8.12
C VAL A 157 -3.26 23.24 8.48
N ARG A 158 -2.78 22.01 8.22
CA ARG A 158 -1.36 21.64 8.34
C ARG A 158 -0.47 22.46 7.39
N ASN A 159 0.83 22.57 7.68
CA ASN A 159 1.78 23.00 6.65
C ASN A 159 2.15 21.83 5.73
N PHE A 160 2.86 22.11 4.64
CA PHE A 160 3.23 21.07 3.66
C PHE A 160 4.01 19.92 4.32
N ALA A 161 5.03 20.23 5.12
CA ALA A 161 5.85 19.21 5.79
C ALA A 161 5.04 18.38 6.81
N GLU A 162 4.18 19.01 7.61
CA GLU A 162 3.26 18.37 8.57
C GLU A 162 2.21 17.49 7.85
N GLN A 163 1.76 17.87 6.66
CA GLN A 163 0.79 17.09 5.88
C GLN A 163 1.44 15.88 5.21
N ILE A 164 2.69 16.01 4.75
CA ILE A 164 3.54 14.89 4.33
C ILE A 164 3.84 13.95 5.51
N GLU A 165 4.17 14.50 6.69
CA GLU A 165 4.36 13.73 7.92
C GLU A 165 3.11 12.90 8.24
N HIS A 166 1.95 13.57 8.32
CA HIS A 166 0.67 12.95 8.61
C HIS A 166 0.31 11.83 7.62
N THR A 167 0.61 12.03 6.34
CA THR A 167 0.39 11.02 5.30
C THR A 167 1.19 9.75 5.58
N ALA A 168 2.51 9.87 5.77
CA ALA A 168 3.38 8.71 5.90
C ALA A 168 3.29 8.04 7.29
N ALA A 169 3.25 8.83 8.38
CA ALA A 169 3.10 8.30 9.73
C ALA A 169 1.68 7.79 10.01
N GLY A 170 0.65 8.31 9.34
CA GLY A 170 -0.71 7.79 9.45
C GLY A 170 -0.82 6.37 8.89
N ASP A 171 -0.28 6.11 7.71
CA ASP A 171 -0.20 4.76 7.14
C ASP A 171 0.63 3.81 8.03
N ALA A 172 1.78 4.28 8.53
CA ALA A 172 2.60 3.52 9.46
C ALA A 172 1.86 3.18 10.76
N PHE A 173 1.06 4.12 11.28
CA PHE A 173 0.20 3.92 12.44
C PHE A 173 -0.93 2.92 12.17
N ILE A 174 -1.64 3.05 11.04
CA ILE A 174 -2.73 2.15 10.64
C ILE A 174 -2.21 0.71 10.58
N ALA A 175 -1.12 0.47 9.84
CA ALA A 175 -0.54 -0.86 9.71
C ALA A 175 0.00 -1.41 11.04
N HIS A 176 0.73 -0.58 11.81
CA HIS A 176 1.29 -1.00 13.09
C HIS A 176 0.21 -1.41 14.09
N SER A 177 -0.82 -0.59 14.25
CA SER A 177 -1.90 -0.84 15.22
C SER A 177 -2.78 -2.02 14.81
N ALA A 178 -3.12 -2.17 13.53
CA ALA A 178 -3.94 -3.29 13.05
C ALA A 178 -3.25 -4.65 13.20
N ILE A 179 -1.91 -4.69 13.14
CA ILE A 179 -1.12 -5.94 13.16
C ILE A 179 -0.57 -6.25 14.56
N THR A 180 -0.16 -5.25 15.34
CA THR A 180 0.40 -5.46 16.70
C THR A 180 -0.60 -5.26 17.85
N GLY A 181 -1.74 -4.60 17.59
CA GLY A 181 -2.64 -4.10 18.65
C GLY A 181 -2.08 -2.91 19.45
N SER A 182 -0.87 -2.43 19.14
CA SER A 182 -0.20 -1.32 19.82
C SER A 182 -0.38 -0.01 19.06
N GLN A 183 -0.62 1.08 19.79
CA GLN A 183 -0.56 2.45 19.26
C GLN A 183 0.85 3.07 19.36
N LYS A 184 1.82 2.35 19.94
CA LYS A 184 3.20 2.82 20.15
C LYS A 184 4.08 2.54 18.91
N VAL A 185 3.79 3.26 17.83
CA VAL A 185 4.59 3.25 16.59
C VAL A 185 6.03 3.71 16.89
N PRO A 186 7.07 3.13 16.26
CA PRO A 186 8.43 3.67 16.32
C PRO A 186 8.52 5.12 15.84
N ALA A 187 9.49 5.87 16.36
CA ALA A 187 9.82 7.19 15.80
C ALA A 187 10.66 7.05 14.52
N PHE A 188 10.28 7.76 13.46
CA PHE A 188 10.97 7.73 12.16
C PHE A 188 11.94 8.90 11.94
N GLY A 189 12.17 9.72 12.97
CA GLY A 189 13.06 10.88 12.96
C GLY A 189 12.69 11.89 14.05
N ASP A 190 13.47 12.97 14.16
CA ASP A 190 13.15 14.12 15.00
C ASP A 190 12.32 15.15 14.20
N SER A 191 11.09 15.43 14.67
CA SER A 191 10.18 16.40 14.05
C SER A 191 10.76 17.82 14.03
N ALA A 192 11.60 18.19 15.01
CA ALA A 192 12.29 19.48 15.02
C ALA A 192 13.33 19.61 13.89
N VAL A 193 13.68 18.50 13.24
CA VAL A 193 14.60 18.47 12.08
C VAL A 193 13.82 18.24 10.79
N TYR A 194 13.01 17.17 10.70
CA TYR A 194 12.42 16.77 9.42
C TYR A 194 11.31 17.71 8.93
N LEU A 195 10.61 18.44 9.81
CA LEU A 195 9.61 19.44 9.39
C LEU A 195 10.23 20.71 8.77
N HIS A 196 11.56 20.87 8.87
CA HIS A 196 12.29 22.07 8.45
C HIS A 196 13.40 21.80 7.44
N SER A 197 13.55 20.56 6.96
CA SER A 197 14.59 20.16 6.02
C SER A 197 14.05 19.12 5.03
N LYS A 198 14.02 19.46 3.73
CA LYS A 198 13.50 18.57 2.69
C LYS A 198 14.22 17.21 2.62
N PRO A 199 15.57 17.12 2.69
CA PRO A 199 16.27 15.84 2.79
C PRO A 199 15.85 15.00 4.02
N ALA A 200 15.63 15.64 5.18
CA ALA A 200 15.21 14.93 6.39
C ALA A 200 13.73 14.51 6.32
N LEU A 201 12.84 15.33 5.76
CA LEU A 201 11.44 14.97 5.47
C LEU A 201 11.36 13.76 4.54
N ARG A 202 12.24 13.73 3.53
CA ARG A 202 12.36 12.61 2.59
C ARG A 202 12.84 11.34 3.29
N ALA A 203 13.84 11.44 4.16
CA ALA A 203 14.34 10.30 4.94
C ALA A 203 13.28 9.75 5.91
N PHE A 204 12.57 10.64 6.61
CA PHE A 204 11.40 10.30 7.43
C PHE A 204 10.32 9.56 6.61
N GLY A 205 9.96 10.10 5.44
CA GLY A 205 8.94 9.52 4.57
C GLY A 205 9.32 8.14 4.05
N VAL A 206 10.60 7.90 3.72
CA VAL A 206 11.11 6.56 3.40
C VAL A 206 10.93 5.63 4.60
N ALA A 207 11.41 6.01 5.79
CA ALA A 207 11.38 5.16 6.98
C ALA A 207 9.95 4.80 7.44
N ALA A 208 9.02 5.77 7.42
CA ALA A 208 7.62 5.54 7.77
C ALA A 208 6.92 4.59 6.78
N MET A 209 7.10 4.78 5.47
CA MET A 209 6.50 3.91 4.47
C MET A 209 7.14 2.51 4.45
N ASP A 210 8.46 2.41 4.68
CA ASP A 210 9.14 1.12 4.86
C ASP A 210 8.65 0.37 6.09
N HIS A 211 8.30 1.06 7.18
CA HIS A 211 7.64 0.45 8.34
C HIS A 211 6.28 -0.11 7.96
N THR A 212 5.43 0.64 7.22
CA THR A 212 4.15 0.12 6.70
C THR A 212 4.34 -1.16 5.88
N ILE A 213 5.32 -1.17 4.97
CA ILE A 213 5.66 -2.33 4.13
C ILE A 213 6.17 -3.50 4.97
N GLN A 214 7.03 -3.27 5.97
CA GLN A 214 7.53 -4.30 6.88
C GLN A 214 6.43 -4.91 7.75
N MET A 215 5.53 -4.07 8.29
CA MET A 215 4.35 -4.53 9.02
C MET A 215 3.49 -5.44 8.12
N LEU A 216 3.18 -4.99 6.90
CA LEU A 216 2.43 -5.80 5.93
C LEU A 216 3.17 -7.11 5.57
N ARG A 217 4.50 -7.11 5.39
CA ARG A 217 5.29 -8.33 5.15
C ARG A 217 5.23 -9.33 6.31
N GLY A 218 4.96 -8.87 7.54
CA GLY A 218 4.88 -9.69 8.76
C GLY A 218 3.52 -10.34 9.05
N VAL A 219 2.43 -9.97 8.36
CA VAL A 219 1.11 -10.59 8.55
C VAL A 219 0.83 -11.66 7.49
N SER A 220 0.28 -12.82 7.89
CA SER A 220 -0.12 -13.88 6.96
C SER A 220 -1.53 -13.69 6.42
N ASP A 221 -1.83 -14.27 5.26
CA ASP A 221 -3.19 -14.26 4.70
C ASP A 221 -4.24 -14.92 5.63
N ALA A 222 -3.84 -15.87 6.49
CA ALA A 222 -4.73 -16.39 7.52
C ALA A 222 -5.05 -15.31 8.58
N ALA A 223 -4.01 -14.63 9.08
CA ALA A 223 -4.15 -13.56 10.06
C ALA A 223 -4.93 -12.35 9.51
N MET A 224 -4.95 -12.10 8.21
CA MET A 224 -5.80 -11.08 7.60
C MET A 224 -7.30 -11.24 7.94
N THR A 225 -7.77 -12.47 8.21
CA THR A 225 -9.18 -12.75 8.53
C THR A 225 -9.54 -12.63 10.01
N GLU A 226 -8.57 -12.43 10.90
CA GLU A 226 -8.82 -12.32 12.34
C GLU A 226 -9.56 -11.04 12.71
N GLU A 227 -10.51 -11.16 13.64
CA GLU A 227 -11.20 -10.02 14.26
C GLU A 227 -10.26 -9.24 15.18
N ILE A 228 -10.10 -7.94 14.92
CA ILE A 228 -9.34 -7.00 15.75
C ILE A 228 -10.21 -5.84 16.22
N VAL A 229 -9.68 -5.00 17.11
CA VAL A 229 -10.27 -3.71 17.46
C VAL A 229 -9.37 -2.57 16.97
N GLN A 230 -9.82 -1.85 15.95
CA GLN A 230 -9.15 -0.68 15.37
C GLN A 230 -10.07 0.54 15.57
N PHE A 231 -9.54 1.66 16.11
CA PHE A 231 -10.31 2.88 16.37
C PHE A 231 -11.64 2.67 17.13
N GLY A 232 -11.66 1.73 18.08
CA GLY A 232 -12.85 1.38 18.86
C GLY A 232 -13.91 0.56 18.10
N LYS A 233 -13.68 0.20 16.85
CA LYS A 233 -14.54 -0.67 16.04
C LYS A 233 -13.97 -2.09 16.04
N LYS A 234 -14.84 -3.09 16.13
CA LYS A 234 -14.48 -4.50 15.93
C LYS A 234 -14.72 -4.89 14.47
N LEU A 235 -13.71 -5.46 13.81
CA LEU A 235 -13.72 -5.81 12.39
C LEU A 235 -12.56 -6.77 12.02
N PRO A 236 -12.62 -7.48 10.88
CA PRO A 236 -11.50 -8.24 10.35
C PRO A 236 -10.27 -7.35 10.06
N ARG A 237 -9.06 -7.87 10.32
CA ARG A 237 -7.78 -7.16 10.12
C ARG A 237 -7.61 -6.64 8.71
N TYR A 238 -7.99 -7.41 7.67
CA TYR A 238 -7.93 -6.92 6.28
C TYR A 238 -8.75 -5.65 6.08
N ARG A 239 -9.92 -5.52 6.74
CA ARG A 239 -10.80 -4.35 6.58
C ARG A 239 -10.25 -3.13 7.30
N ALA A 240 -9.46 -3.30 8.37
CA ALA A 240 -8.68 -2.22 8.96
C ALA A 240 -7.50 -1.81 8.05
N LEU A 241 -6.76 -2.77 7.50
CA LEU A 241 -5.64 -2.48 6.60
C LEU A 241 -6.06 -1.89 5.25
N MET A 242 -7.30 -2.11 4.80
CA MET A 242 -7.91 -1.38 3.68
C MET A 242 -7.98 0.14 3.90
N GLU A 243 -7.86 0.64 5.13
CA GLU A 243 -7.80 2.08 5.41
C GLU A 243 -6.57 2.74 4.78
N LEU A 244 -5.48 2.00 4.53
CA LEU A 244 -4.32 2.48 3.76
C LEU A 244 -4.71 2.92 2.34
N LEU A 245 -5.74 2.31 1.74
CA LEU A 245 -6.24 2.64 0.39
C LEU A 245 -7.12 3.89 0.35
N ASP A 246 -7.51 4.43 1.50
CA ASP A 246 -8.39 5.59 1.65
C ASP A 246 -7.62 6.76 2.28
N HIS A 247 -6.98 6.51 3.43
CA HIS A 247 -6.17 7.48 4.18
C HIS A 247 -5.09 8.12 3.31
N PHE A 248 -4.20 7.32 2.71
CA PHE A 248 -3.07 7.85 1.94
C PHE A 248 -3.47 8.77 0.77
N PRO A 249 -4.35 8.35 -0.18
CA PRO A 249 -4.76 9.25 -1.27
C PRO A 249 -5.55 10.45 -0.75
N TRP A 250 -6.32 10.31 0.33
CA TRP A 250 -7.01 11.44 0.97
C TRP A 250 -6.04 12.46 1.58
N THR A 251 -5.01 12.05 2.31
CA THR A 251 -4.05 12.98 2.94
C THR A 251 -3.04 13.54 1.96
N LEU A 252 -2.52 12.73 1.02
CA LEU A 252 -1.59 13.21 -0.01
C LEU A 252 -2.29 14.13 -1.00
N GLY A 253 -3.52 13.79 -1.41
CA GLY A 253 -4.32 14.60 -2.34
C GLY A 253 -4.59 16.02 -1.82
N GLN A 254 -4.68 16.20 -0.49
CA GLN A 254 -4.79 17.54 0.13
C GLN A 254 -3.57 18.43 -0.17
N THR A 255 -2.40 17.89 -0.52
CA THR A 255 -1.20 18.69 -0.84
C THR A 255 -1.21 19.27 -2.25
N VAL A 256 -2.07 18.80 -3.16
CA VAL A 256 -2.19 19.29 -4.54
C VAL A 256 -2.46 20.82 -4.61
N PRO A 257 -3.43 21.36 -3.84
CA PRO A 257 -3.59 22.82 -3.68
C PRO A 257 -2.34 23.55 -3.18
N TYR A 258 -1.54 22.94 -2.30
CA TYR A 258 -0.36 23.60 -1.73
C TYR A 258 0.69 23.83 -2.82
N LEU A 259 0.96 22.79 -3.62
CA LEU A 259 1.86 22.86 -4.78
C LEU A 259 1.39 23.92 -5.77
N ARG A 260 0.11 23.88 -6.19
CA ARG A 260 -0.48 24.84 -7.13
C ARG A 260 -0.41 26.29 -6.63
N MET A 261 -0.69 26.53 -5.34
CA MET A 261 -0.59 27.87 -4.73
C MET A 261 0.84 28.41 -4.63
N ASN A 262 1.85 27.54 -4.70
CA ASN A 262 3.27 27.92 -4.74
C ASN A 262 3.85 27.89 -6.18
N GLY A 263 2.99 27.86 -7.21
CA GLY A 263 3.42 27.84 -8.61
C GLY A 263 4.02 26.51 -9.09
N VAL A 264 3.94 25.45 -8.28
CA VAL A 264 4.49 24.13 -8.60
C VAL A 264 3.43 23.29 -9.31
N THR A 265 3.82 22.63 -10.41
CA THR A 265 2.99 21.60 -11.03
C THR A 265 3.06 20.32 -10.18
N PRO A 266 1.94 19.82 -9.64
CA PRO A 266 1.90 18.56 -8.91
C PRO A 266 2.35 17.40 -9.78
N PRO A 267 3.05 16.40 -9.22
CA PRO A 267 3.37 15.17 -9.94
C PRO A 267 2.13 14.48 -10.50
N GLU A 268 2.28 13.89 -11.69
CA GLU A 268 1.23 13.13 -12.34
C GLU A 268 0.80 11.92 -11.51
N TYR A 269 -0.50 11.65 -11.51
CA TYR A 269 -1.05 10.42 -10.95
C TYR A 269 -0.52 9.22 -11.73
N THR A 270 0.04 8.24 -11.02
CA THR A 270 0.55 7.00 -11.60
C THR A 270 -0.48 5.89 -11.34
N PRO A 271 -1.34 5.53 -12.31
CA PRO A 271 -2.15 4.32 -12.20
C PRO A 271 -1.25 3.09 -12.33
N PHE A 272 -1.51 2.10 -11.46
CA PHE A 272 -1.07 0.69 -11.51
C PHE A 272 0.24 0.38 -12.28
#